data_AF-A0A2D7CTK2-F1
#
_entry.id   AF-A0A2D7CTK2-F1
#
_cell.length_a   1.000
_cell.length_b   1.000
_cell.length_c   1.000
_cell.angle_alpha   90.00
_cell.angle_beta   90.00
_cell.angle_gamma   90.00
#
_symmetry.space_group_name_H-M   'P 1'
#
loop_
_entity.id
_entity.type
_entity.pdbx_description
1 polymer ?
#
loop_
_entity_poly.entity_id
_entity_poly.type
_entity_poly.pdbx_seq_one_letter_code
_entity_poly.pdbx_strand_id
1 'polypeptide(L)'
;MFSILLFLIYLYWEKLTLCYEYFKMSWKKNDSLTKSDKFRTFQLVVIEACQLFGEYALVFLDLHRGRLKISKVSTGKIDIEYPYCGRNYVFRTQIKKGPRKFLVEKVVDEAENDITDTVRRYLGPNEDWHGNTYSVQDFGCSSMEFLLTDERRVHFEDNLGAIE
;
A
#
# COMPACT_ATOMS: atom_id res chain seq x y z
N MET A 1 5.56 15.20 3.11
CA MET A 1 4.65 14.95 4.26
C MET A 1 3.27 15.57 4.04
N PHE A 2 3.17 16.83 3.62
CA PHE A 2 1.89 17.46 3.19
C PHE A 2 1.17 16.70 2.07
N SER A 3 1.90 16.11 1.13
CA SER A 3 1.32 15.32 0.03
C SER A 3 0.59 14.06 0.49
N ILE A 4 1.07 13.39 1.54
CA ILE A 4 0.45 12.18 2.09
C ILE A 4 -0.85 12.54 2.82
N LEU A 5 -0.85 13.65 3.56
CA LEU A 5 -2.05 14.15 4.22
C LEU A 5 -3.12 14.56 3.20
N LEU A 6 -2.74 15.28 2.15
CA LEU A 6 -3.64 15.66 1.05
C LEU A 6 -4.14 14.44 0.29
N PHE A 7 -3.31 13.41 0.10
CA PHE A 7 -3.71 12.15 -0.53
C PHE A 7 -4.71 11.37 0.33
N LEU A 8 -4.51 11.32 1.65
CA LEU A 8 -5.47 10.69 2.56
C LEU A 8 -6.80 11.46 2.61
N ILE A 9 -6.76 12.79 2.60
CA ILE A 9 -7.95 13.64 2.50
C ILE A 9 -8.65 13.43 1.16
N TYR A 10 -7.89 13.29 0.07
CA TYR A 10 -8.42 13.02 -1.26
C TYR A 10 -9.10 11.64 -1.34
N LEU A 11 -8.45 10.57 -0.87
CA LEU A 11 -9.04 9.23 -0.81
C LEU A 11 -10.30 9.20 0.07
N TYR A 12 -10.29 9.95 1.17
CA TYR A 12 -11.45 10.11 2.03
C TYR A 12 -12.59 10.83 1.32
N TRP A 13 -12.28 11.91 0.60
CA TRP A 13 -13.23 12.67 -0.22
C TRP A 13 -13.84 11.82 -1.34
N GLU A 14 -13.01 11.03 -2.04
CA GLU A 14 -13.44 10.14 -3.12
C GLU A 14 -14.41 9.07 -2.61
N LYS A 15 -14.11 8.43 -1.47
CA LYS A 15 -15.02 7.46 -0.83
C LYS A 15 -16.32 8.11 -0.37
N LEU A 16 -16.26 9.31 0.19
CA LEU A 16 -17.45 10.09 0.56
C LEU A 16 -18.31 10.41 -0.67
N THR A 17 -17.67 10.77 -1.79
CA THR A 17 -18.34 11.12 -3.04
C THR A 17 -19.00 9.90 -3.67
N LEU A 18 -18.32 8.75 -3.68
CA LEU A 18 -18.88 7.47 -4.13
C LEU A 18 -20.08 7.05 -3.27
N CYS A 19 -19.96 7.16 -1.95
CA CYS A 19 -21.08 6.94 -1.03
C CYS A 19 -22.25 7.88 -1.31
N TYR A 20 -21.97 9.16 -1.55
CA TYR A 20 -22.98 10.18 -1.85
C TYR A 20 -23.67 9.94 -3.20
N GLU A 21 -22.93 9.62 -4.27
CA GLU A 21 -23.50 9.35 -5.60
C GLU A 21 -24.29 8.03 -5.62
N TYR A 22 -23.82 7.00 -4.94
CA TYR A 22 -24.59 5.76 -4.74
C TYR A 22 -25.91 6.02 -3.98
N PHE A 23 -25.85 6.88 -2.96
CA PHE A 23 -27.02 7.32 -2.21
C PHE A 23 -27.98 8.14 -3.07
N LYS A 24 -27.48 9.11 -3.84
CA LYS A 24 -28.25 9.97 -4.75
C LYS A 24 -28.96 9.16 -5.85
N MET A 25 -28.30 8.14 -6.40
CA MET A 25 -28.92 7.20 -7.34
C MET A 25 -30.03 6.36 -6.68
N SER A 26 -29.86 5.97 -5.41
CA SER A 26 -30.88 5.24 -4.66
C SER A 26 -32.06 6.12 -4.23
N TRP A 27 -31.82 7.41 -3.99
CA TRP A 27 -32.83 8.41 -3.59
C TRP A 27 -33.80 8.73 -4.73
N LYS A 28 -33.30 8.85 -5.96
CA LYS A 28 -34.13 9.11 -7.16
C LYS A 28 -35.15 8.01 -7.46
N LYS A 29 -35.07 6.85 -6.80
CA LYS A 29 -35.92 5.69 -7.07
C LYS A 29 -36.97 5.39 -6.00
N ASN A 30 -36.90 5.94 -4.78
CA ASN A 30 -37.81 5.54 -3.70
C ASN A 30 -37.90 6.56 -2.54
N ASP A 31 -38.98 7.35 -2.51
CA ASP A 31 -39.33 8.28 -1.42
C ASP A 31 -39.71 7.59 -0.08
N SER A 32 -39.80 6.25 -0.05
CA SER A 32 -40.26 5.49 1.12
C SER A 32 -39.13 4.95 2.03
N LEU A 33 -37.85 5.19 1.69
CA LEU A 33 -36.71 4.52 2.34
C LEU A 33 -36.19 5.20 3.62
N THR A 34 -36.83 6.27 4.10
CA THR A 34 -36.53 6.91 5.40
C THR A 34 -36.73 5.99 6.62
N LYS A 35 -37.22 4.75 6.42
CA LYS A 35 -37.36 3.71 7.45
C LYS A 35 -36.61 2.40 7.17
N SER A 36 -35.64 2.36 6.25
CA SER A 36 -34.94 1.09 5.94
C SER A 36 -33.61 0.92 6.69
N ASP A 37 -33.29 -0.32 7.06
CA ASP A 37 -32.04 -0.71 7.72
C ASP A 37 -30.78 -0.22 7.00
N LYS A 38 -30.85 -0.02 5.68
CA LYS A 38 -29.74 0.49 4.86
C LYS A 38 -29.33 1.92 5.22
N PHE A 39 -30.28 2.78 5.60
CA PHE A 39 -29.99 4.15 6.05
C PHE A 39 -29.27 4.13 7.40
N ARG A 40 -29.68 3.23 8.30
CA ARG A 40 -29.05 3.03 9.60
C ARG A 40 -27.62 2.51 9.44
N THR A 41 -27.39 1.56 8.54
CA THR A 41 -26.03 1.06 8.24
C THR A 41 -25.13 2.18 7.71
N PHE A 42 -25.62 3.05 6.82
CA PHE A 42 -24.84 4.17 6.32
C PHE A 42 -24.47 5.17 7.45
N GLN A 43 -25.45 5.52 8.30
CA GLN A 43 -25.19 6.39 9.45
C GLN A 43 -24.12 5.80 10.38
N LEU A 44 -24.16 4.48 10.64
CA LEU A 44 -23.16 3.79 11.44
C LEU A 44 -21.77 3.87 10.81
N VAL A 45 -21.64 3.58 9.51
CA VAL A 45 -20.35 3.65 8.80
C VAL A 45 -19.77 5.06 8.82
N VAL A 46 -20.61 6.09 8.65
CA VAL A 46 -20.16 7.48 8.72
C VAL A 46 -19.72 7.87 10.13
N ILE A 47 -20.46 7.43 11.17
CA ILE A 47 -20.08 7.68 12.56
C ILE A 47 -18.74 7.02 12.90
N GLU A 48 -18.56 5.75 12.54
CA GLU A 48 -17.31 5.02 12.77
C GLU A 48 -16.13 5.68 12.03
N ALA A 49 -16.33 6.11 10.78
CA ALA A 49 -15.31 6.82 10.01
C ALA A 49 -14.93 8.16 10.67
N CYS A 50 -15.90 8.92 11.16
CA CYS A 50 -15.67 10.17 11.88
C CYS A 50 -14.92 9.95 13.21
N GLN A 51 -15.23 8.88 13.94
CA GLN A 51 -14.52 8.51 15.18
C GLN A 51 -13.06 8.18 14.90
N LEU A 52 -12.80 7.31 13.91
CA LEU A 52 -11.45 6.96 13.47
C LEU A 52 -10.64 8.20 13.03
N PHE A 53 -11.26 9.10 12.27
CA PHE A 53 -10.63 10.35 11.86
C PHE A 53 -10.30 11.25 13.06
N GLY A 54 -11.22 11.36 14.03
CA GLY A 54 -11.02 12.12 15.26
C GLY A 54 -9.85 11.58 16.09
N GLU A 55 -9.77 10.27 16.29
CA GLU A 55 -8.65 9.62 16.99
C GLU A 55 -7.32 9.84 16.28
N TYR A 56 -7.29 9.68 14.95
CA TYR A 56 -6.09 9.92 14.15
C TYR A 56 -5.63 11.38 14.23
N ALA A 57 -6.58 12.32 14.14
CA ALA A 57 -6.29 13.75 14.24
C ALA A 57 -5.72 14.12 15.62
N LEU A 58 -6.19 13.51 16.71
CA LEU A 58 -5.65 13.72 18.05
C LEU A 58 -4.21 13.22 18.16
N VAL A 59 -3.92 12.01 17.68
CA VAL A 59 -2.56 11.46 17.66
C VAL A 59 -1.62 12.34 16.82
N PHE A 60 -2.09 12.80 15.66
CA PHE A 60 -1.35 13.71 14.80
C PHE A 60 -1.07 15.06 15.49
N LEU A 61 -2.06 15.63 16.18
CA LEU A 61 -1.89 16.86 16.95
C LEU A 61 -0.91 16.67 18.12
N ASP A 62 -0.95 15.54 18.82
CA ASP A 62 -0.02 15.25 19.92
C ASP A 62 1.42 15.06 19.43
N LEU A 63 1.61 14.48 18.25
CA LEU A 63 2.91 14.42 17.58
C LEU A 63 3.42 15.82 17.23
N HIS A 64 2.59 16.66 16.61
CA HIS A 64 2.97 18.01 16.19
C HIS A 64 3.14 19.00 17.34
N ARG A 65 2.44 18.80 18.45
CA ARG A 65 2.61 19.58 19.69
C ARG A 65 3.80 19.10 20.52
N GLY A 66 4.55 18.11 20.05
CA GLY A 66 5.73 17.56 20.74
C GLY A 66 5.42 16.79 22.02
N ARG A 67 4.14 16.43 22.24
CA ARG A 67 3.71 15.60 23.38
C ARG A 67 4.08 14.15 23.13
N LEU A 68 4.02 13.69 21.89
CA LEU A 68 4.46 12.37 21.49
C LEU A 68 5.79 12.50 20.75
N LYS A 69 6.84 11.84 21.25
CA LYS A 69 8.17 11.84 20.61
C LYS A 69 8.49 10.45 20.10
N ILE A 70 8.90 10.37 18.84
CA ILE A 70 9.34 9.11 18.23
C ILE A 70 10.84 9.22 18.00
N SER A 71 11.62 8.39 18.67
CA SER A 71 13.07 8.33 18.50
C SER A 71 13.49 6.98 17.95
N LYS A 72 14.50 7.00 17.07
CA LYS A 72 15.08 5.78 16.52
C LYS A 72 16.14 5.27 17.49
N VAL A 73 15.97 4.05 18.00
CA VAL A 73 16.96 3.42 18.88
C VAL A 73 18.00 2.66 18.07
N SER A 74 17.53 1.88 17.09
CA SER A 74 18.38 1.06 16.23
C SER A 74 17.65 0.73 14.93
N THR A 75 18.31 0.04 14.00
CA THR A 75 17.66 -0.48 12.80
C THR A 75 16.45 -1.35 13.18
N GLY A 76 15.25 -0.91 12.79
CA GLY A 76 14.00 -1.64 13.05
C GLY A 76 13.42 -1.49 14.46
N LYS A 77 13.98 -0.65 15.35
CA LYS A 77 13.41 -0.38 16.68
C LYS A 77 13.18 1.11 16.88
N ILE A 78 12.01 1.45 17.42
CA ILE A 78 11.62 2.82 17.76
C ILE A 78 11.14 2.89 19.19
N ASP A 79 11.45 4.00 19.85
CA ASP A 79 10.88 4.39 21.13
C ASP A 79 9.82 5.46 20.89
N ILE A 80 8.66 5.27 21.49
CA ILE A 80 7.54 6.19 21.47
C ILE A 80 7.38 6.72 22.89
N GLU A 81 7.82 7.95 23.13
CA GLU A 81 7.63 8.65 24.39
C GLU A 81 6.25 9.32 24.40
N TYR A 82 5.47 9.10 25.45
CA TYR A 82 4.16 9.72 25.61
C TYR A 82 3.88 10.06 27.08
N PRO A 83 3.23 11.20 27.36
CA PRO A 83 2.81 11.57 28.70
C PRO A 83 1.52 10.82 29.07
N TYR A 84 1.50 10.21 30.25
CA TYR A 84 0.31 9.59 30.84
C TYR A 84 0.24 9.93 32.33
N CYS A 85 -0.89 10.47 32.80
CA CYS A 85 -1.09 10.89 34.19
C CYS A 85 0.05 11.77 34.76
N GLY A 86 0.58 12.71 33.96
CA GLY A 86 1.66 13.63 34.37
C GLY A 86 3.05 13.01 34.44
N ARG A 87 3.22 11.74 34.03
CA ARG A 87 4.52 11.07 33.92
C ARG A 87 4.81 10.73 32.45
N ASN A 88 6.08 10.76 32.07
CA ASN A 88 6.49 10.36 30.72
C ASN A 88 6.80 8.87 30.71
N TYR A 89 6.14 8.14 29.82
CA TYR A 89 6.38 6.72 29.57
C TYR A 89 7.04 6.54 28.21
N VAL A 90 7.81 5.46 28.09
CA VAL A 90 8.46 5.08 26.83
C VAL A 90 7.97 3.71 26.42
N PHE A 91 7.31 3.64 25.26
CA PHE A 91 6.93 2.39 24.63
C PHE A 91 7.93 2.04 23.53
N ARG A 92 8.71 0.98 23.76
CA ARG A 92 9.64 0.46 22.76
C ARG A 92 8.95 -0.56 21.88
N THR A 93 8.98 -0.35 20.58
CA THR A 93 8.41 -1.28 19.61
C THR A 93 9.37 -1.57 18.46
N GLN A 94 9.21 -2.76 17.89
CA GLN A 94 9.92 -3.17 16.69
C GLN A 94 9.07 -2.80 15.48
N ILE A 95 9.64 -2.08 14.53
CA ILE A 95 9.03 -1.87 13.22
C ILE A 95 8.93 -3.25 12.56
N LYS A 96 7.74 -3.82 12.55
CA LYS A 96 7.44 -4.99 11.73
C LYS A 96 7.58 -4.54 10.27
N LYS A 97 8.72 -4.84 9.65
CA LYS A 97 8.81 -4.83 8.19
C LYS A 97 7.77 -5.85 7.72
N GLY A 98 6.87 -5.44 6.83
CA GLY A 98 5.95 -6.38 6.18
C GLY A 98 6.73 -7.51 5.51
N PRO A 99 6.07 -8.63 5.15
CA PRO A 99 6.74 -9.72 4.46
C PRO A 99 7.36 -9.16 3.17
N ARG A 100 8.70 -9.16 3.10
CA ARG A 100 9.43 -8.96 1.85
C ARG A 100 10.63 -9.90 1.87
N LYS A 101 10.42 -11.05 1.24
CA LYS A 101 11.48 -11.69 0.47
C LYS A 101 10.99 -11.60 -0.96
N PHE A 102 11.47 -10.59 -1.69
CA PHE A 102 11.44 -10.74 -3.13
C PHE A 102 12.46 -11.83 -3.45
N LEU A 103 12.06 -12.86 -4.17
CA LEU A 103 13.01 -13.90 -4.59
C LEU A 103 14.00 -13.32 -5.59
N VAL A 104 13.60 -12.31 -6.38
CA VAL A 104 14.42 -11.67 -7.41
C VAL A 104 15.26 -10.51 -6.86
N GLU A 105 16.57 -10.70 -6.80
CA GLU A 105 17.54 -9.70 -6.37
C GLU A 105 17.86 -8.70 -7.50
N LYS A 106 18.18 -9.23 -8.68
CA LYS A 106 18.54 -8.45 -9.87
C LYS A 106 18.05 -9.14 -11.15
N VAL A 107 17.69 -8.36 -12.17
CA VAL A 107 17.41 -8.83 -13.53
C VAL A 107 18.29 -8.06 -14.50
N VAL A 108 19.02 -8.77 -15.35
CA VAL A 108 19.85 -8.20 -16.41
C VAL A 108 19.37 -8.64 -17.78
N ASP A 109 19.50 -7.73 -18.76
CA ASP A 109 19.26 -8.03 -20.18
C ASP A 109 20.51 -8.63 -20.86
N GLU A 110 20.40 -8.95 -22.16
CA GLU A 110 21.51 -9.44 -22.97
C GLU A 110 22.73 -8.51 -23.05
N ALA A 111 22.56 -7.22 -22.79
CA ALA A 111 23.61 -6.20 -22.83
C ALA A 111 24.15 -5.87 -21.42
N GLU A 112 23.83 -6.72 -20.43
CA GLU A 112 24.18 -6.57 -19.02
C GLU A 112 23.59 -5.32 -18.34
N ASN A 113 22.58 -4.68 -18.94
CA ASN A 113 21.86 -3.57 -18.32
C ASN A 113 20.93 -4.09 -17.24
N ASP A 114 20.88 -3.35 -16.13
CA ASP A 114 19.96 -3.63 -15.03
C ASP A 114 18.55 -3.17 -15.39
N ILE A 115 17.66 -4.14 -15.66
CA ILE A 115 16.24 -3.90 -15.97
C ILE A 115 15.32 -4.27 -14.79
N THR A 116 15.88 -4.46 -13.59
CA THR A 116 15.18 -4.96 -12.41
C THR A 116 13.95 -4.11 -12.08
N ASP A 117 14.07 -2.78 -12.11
CA ASP A 117 12.97 -1.88 -11.76
C ASP A 117 11.85 -1.86 -12.81
N THR A 118 12.17 -2.19 -14.06
CA THR A 118 11.17 -2.37 -15.12
C THR A 118 10.38 -3.64 -14.83
N VAL A 119 11.06 -4.77 -14.67
CA VAL A 119 10.46 -6.09 -14.43
C VAL A 119 9.67 -6.13 -13.12
N ARG A 120 10.17 -5.51 -12.03
CA ARG A 120 9.50 -5.45 -10.73
C ARG A 120 8.10 -4.85 -10.77
N ARG A 121 7.82 -3.93 -11.71
CA ARG A 121 6.49 -3.32 -11.85
C ARG A 121 5.44 -4.31 -12.34
N TYR A 122 5.87 -5.36 -13.04
CA TYR A 122 4.99 -6.38 -13.62
C TYR A 122 4.86 -7.60 -12.71
N LEU A 123 5.87 -7.92 -11.90
CA LEU A 123 5.85 -9.06 -10.96
C LEU A 123 4.77 -8.95 -9.86
N GLY A 124 4.42 -7.72 -9.46
CA GLY A 124 3.47 -7.49 -8.38
C GLY A 124 3.98 -7.94 -7.00
N PRO A 125 3.14 -7.83 -5.95
CA PRO A 125 3.54 -8.16 -4.58
C PRO A 125 3.70 -9.66 -4.32
N ASN A 126 3.10 -10.51 -5.16
CA ASN A 126 3.13 -11.97 -5.05
C ASN A 126 4.18 -12.63 -5.97
N GLU A 127 4.89 -11.84 -6.79
CA GLU A 127 5.85 -12.33 -7.78
C GLU A 127 5.26 -13.32 -8.82
N ASP A 128 3.96 -13.18 -9.08
CA ASP A 128 3.17 -14.06 -9.95
C ASP A 128 2.78 -13.40 -11.27
N TRP A 129 3.44 -12.28 -11.63
CA TRP A 129 3.13 -11.50 -12.83
C TRP A 129 1.67 -11.05 -12.92
N HIS A 130 1.00 -10.89 -11.76
CA HIS A 130 -0.44 -10.68 -11.67
C HIS A 130 -1.28 -11.76 -12.37
N GLY A 131 -0.74 -12.98 -12.51
CA GLY A 131 -1.37 -14.09 -13.21
C GLY A 131 -1.28 -14.02 -14.75
N ASN A 132 -0.54 -13.07 -15.30
CA ASN A 132 -0.32 -12.95 -16.74
C ASN A 132 0.93 -13.69 -17.20
N THR A 133 0.95 -14.07 -18.47
CA THR A 133 2.16 -14.60 -19.13
C THR A 133 2.84 -13.47 -19.87
N TYR A 134 4.12 -13.23 -19.57
CA TYR A 134 4.96 -12.26 -20.27
C TYR A 134 6.10 -13.00 -20.97
N SER A 135 6.47 -12.53 -22.16
CA SER A 135 7.64 -12.95 -22.89
C SER A 135 8.81 -12.00 -22.65
N VAL A 136 10.02 -12.42 -23.02
CA VAL A 136 11.21 -11.57 -22.91
C VAL A 136 11.08 -10.34 -23.82
N GLN A 137 10.41 -10.52 -24.97
CA GLN A 137 10.11 -9.46 -25.92
C GLN A 137 9.20 -8.36 -25.39
N ASP A 138 8.32 -8.64 -24.41
CA ASP A 138 7.44 -7.62 -23.81
C ASP A 138 8.23 -6.50 -23.12
N PHE A 139 9.50 -6.76 -22.81
CA PHE A 139 10.42 -5.81 -22.21
C PHE A 139 11.46 -5.25 -23.20
N GLY A 140 11.35 -5.62 -24.49
CA GLY A 140 12.25 -5.17 -25.55
C GLY A 140 13.63 -5.84 -25.53
N CYS A 141 13.76 -7.01 -24.91
CA CYS A 141 15.00 -7.76 -24.76
C CYS A 141 14.90 -9.10 -25.49
N SER A 142 16.05 -9.65 -25.87
CA SER A 142 16.15 -10.97 -26.50
C SER A 142 16.31 -12.09 -25.47
N SER A 143 17.00 -11.78 -24.35
CA SER A 143 17.18 -12.69 -23.23
C SER A 143 17.18 -11.94 -21.90
N MET A 144 16.88 -12.61 -20.81
CA MET A 144 17.00 -12.07 -19.46
C MET A 144 17.58 -13.08 -18.50
N GLU A 145 18.39 -12.61 -17.57
CA GLU A 145 18.89 -13.42 -16.46
C GLU A 145 18.38 -12.86 -15.13
N PHE A 146 17.70 -13.70 -14.36
CA PHE A 146 17.22 -13.41 -13.02
C PHE A 146 18.24 -13.95 -12.01
N LEU A 147 18.81 -13.05 -11.21
CA LEU A 147 19.57 -13.38 -10.02
C LEU A 147 18.62 -13.45 -8.83
N LEU A 148 18.49 -14.64 -8.24
CA LEU A 148 17.65 -14.86 -7.07
C LEU A 148 18.45 -14.68 -5.77
N THR A 149 17.74 -14.37 -4.70
CA THR A 149 18.31 -14.18 -3.34
C THR A 149 19.01 -15.40 -2.75
N ASP A 150 18.87 -16.58 -3.37
CA ASP A 150 19.60 -17.81 -3.03
C ASP A 150 20.77 -18.10 -3.99
N GLU A 151 21.25 -17.06 -4.67
CA GLU A 151 22.36 -17.09 -5.64
C GLU A 151 22.09 -17.92 -6.90
N ARG A 152 20.88 -18.46 -7.06
CA ARG A 152 20.49 -19.15 -8.30
C ARG A 152 20.31 -18.13 -9.43
N ARG A 153 20.72 -18.55 -10.62
CA ARG A 153 20.54 -17.80 -11.86
C ARG A 153 19.54 -18.53 -12.74
N VAL A 154 18.52 -17.82 -13.20
CA VAL A 154 17.53 -18.36 -14.12
C VAL A 154 17.60 -17.53 -15.40
N HIS A 155 17.97 -18.19 -16.49
CA HIS A 155 18.05 -17.57 -17.80
C HIS A 155 16.76 -17.85 -18.57
N PHE A 156 16.20 -16.80 -19.18
CA PHE A 156 15.05 -16.85 -20.06
C PHE A 156 15.45 -16.29 -21.41
N GLU A 157 15.21 -17.06 -22.46
CA GLU A 157 15.39 -16.67 -23.84
C GLU A 157 14.15 -17.12 -24.60
N ASP A 158 13.59 -16.25 -25.42
CA ASP A 158 12.50 -16.64 -26.30
C ASP A 158 13.10 -17.47 -27.45
N ASN A 159 12.91 -18.79 -27.41
CA ASN A 159 13.24 -19.69 -28.51
C ASN A 159 12.35 -19.39 -29.72
N LEU A 160 12.72 -18.40 -30.52
CA LEU A 160 12.28 -18.29 -31.91
C LEU A 160 13.08 -19.30 -32.75
N GLY A 161 12.72 -20.57 -32.63
CA GLY A 161 13.35 -21.67 -33.35
C GLY A 161 12.33 -22.70 -33.85
N ALA A 162 11.95 -22.55 -35.12
CA ALA A 162 11.39 -23.54 -36.05
C ALA A 162 9.93 -24.02 -35.86
N ILE A 163 9.05 -23.53 -36.75
CA ILE A 163 8.21 -24.45 -37.54
C ILE A 163 8.65 -24.24 -39.00
N GLU A 164 9.49 -25.16 -39.51
CA GLU A 164 9.50 -25.51 -40.94
C GLU A 164 8.40 -26.55 -41.20
#